data_AF-A0A392NN19-F1
#
_entry.id   AF-A0A392NN19-F1
#
_cell.length_a   1.000
_cell.length_b   1.000
_cell.length_c   1.000
_cell.angle_alpha   90.00
_cell.angle_beta   90.00
_cell.angle_gamma   90.00
#
_symmetry.space_group_name_H-M   'P 1'
#
loop_
_entity.id
_entity.type
_entity.pdbx_description
1 polymer ?
#
loop_
_entity_poly.entity_id
_entity_poly.type
_entity_poly.pdbx_seq_one_letter_code
_entity_poly.pdbx_strand_id
1 'polypeptide(L)'
;FNVTKGQPLVPALFIFGDSVVDAGNNNNLVTIVKSNFPPYGRDFKNNMPTGRFCNGKLAADFTGSHFRMRTVFFPYYVPPEFAT
;
A
#
# COMPACT_ATOMS: atom_id res chain seq x y z
N PHE A 1 10.63 -3.03 25.94
CA PHE A 1 11.33 -2.26 24.90
C PHE A 1 10.42 -1.15 24.40
N ASN A 2 10.85 0.11 24.46
CA ASN A 2 10.06 1.24 23.99
C ASN A 2 10.46 1.54 22.53
N VAL A 3 9.59 1.26 21.56
CA VAL A 3 9.86 1.54 20.15
C VAL A 3 9.50 3.00 19.88
N THR A 4 10.50 3.87 19.79
CA THR A 4 10.29 5.24 19.33
C THR A 4 10.00 5.21 17.83
N LYS A 5 8.81 5.67 17.41
CA LYS A 5 8.51 5.84 15.98
C LYS A 5 9.33 7.04 15.47
N GLY A 6 10.32 6.77 14.62
CA GLY A 6 11.09 7.83 13.94
C GLY A 6 10.15 8.79 13.21
N GLN A 7 10.42 10.10 13.34
CA GLN A 7 9.63 11.11 12.65
C GLN A 7 9.86 11.01 11.14
N PRO A 8 8.80 11.15 10.32
CA PRO A 8 8.92 11.29 8.88
C PRO A 8 9.88 12.44 8.51
N LEU A 9 10.65 12.28 7.44
CA LEU A 9 11.54 13.34 6.95
C LEU A 9 10.77 14.53 6.34
N VAL A 10 9.54 14.26 5.89
CA VAL A 10 8.61 15.26 5.33
C VAL A 10 7.23 15.05 5.97
N PRO A 11 6.42 16.12 6.11
CA PRO A 11 5.14 16.03 6.79
C PRO A 11 4.09 15.19 6.04
N ALA A 12 4.16 15.15 4.70
CA ALA A 12 3.22 14.40 3.87
C ALA A 12 3.83 14.03 2.50
N LEU A 13 3.25 13.01 1.87
CA LEU A 13 3.54 12.57 0.50
C LEU A 13 2.20 12.40 -0.21
N PHE A 14 2.00 13.14 -1.31
CA PHE A 14 0.83 13.03 -2.16
C PHE A 14 1.24 12.36 -3.47
N ILE A 15 0.53 11.31 -3.85
CA ILE A 15 0.83 10.50 -5.03
C ILE A 15 -0.36 10.57 -5.97
N PHE A 16 -0.09 10.97 -7.22
CA PHE A 16 -1.08 11.05 -8.29
C PHE A 16 -0.61 10.17 -9.45
N GLY A 17 -1.53 9.45 -10.07
CA GLY A 17 -1.21 8.59 -11.20
C GLY A 17 -2.34 7.63 -11.53
N ASP A 18 -1.96 6.50 -12.13
CA ASP A 18 -2.85 5.44 -12.61
C ASP A 18 -2.72 4.17 -11.74
N SER A 19 -3.03 3.01 -12.32
CA SER A 19 -2.96 1.70 -11.67
C SER A 19 -1.58 1.37 -11.07
N VAL A 20 -0.48 1.94 -11.59
CA VAL A 20 0.90 1.67 -11.11
C VAL A 20 1.12 2.22 -9.69
N VAL A 21 0.36 3.23 -9.30
CA VAL A 21 0.45 3.84 -7.96
C VAL A 21 -0.82 3.63 -7.13
N ASP A 22 -1.81 2.90 -7.67
CA ASP A 22 -3.06 2.65 -6.99
C ASP A 22 -2.89 1.61 -5.86
N ALA A 23 -3.05 2.10 -4.63
CA ALA A 23 -2.96 1.30 -3.41
C ALA A 23 -4.27 0.59 -3.02
N GLY A 24 -5.30 0.59 -3.87
CA GLY A 24 -6.62 0.01 -3.60
C GLY A 24 -7.80 0.96 -3.69
N ASN A 25 -7.60 2.17 -4.22
CA ASN A 25 -8.65 3.18 -4.39
C ASN A 25 -9.75 2.68 -5.35
N ASN A 26 -9.37 1.97 -6.42
CA ASN A 26 -10.33 1.47 -7.41
C ASN A 26 -11.30 0.41 -6.88
N ASN A 27 -11.00 -0.26 -5.76
CA ASN A 27 -11.89 -1.28 -5.20
C ASN A 27 -13.26 -0.72 -4.79
N ASN A 28 -13.30 0.57 -4.44
CA ASN A 28 -14.49 1.29 -3.97
C ASN A 28 -15.30 1.95 -5.06
N LEU A 29 -14.79 1.95 -6.28
CA LEU A 29 -15.46 2.53 -7.42
C LEU A 29 -16.25 1.45 -8.15
N VAL A 30 -17.35 1.87 -8.80
CA VAL A 30 -18.10 1.01 -9.71
C VAL A 30 -17.32 0.92 -11.01
N THR A 31 -16.34 0.02 -11.03
CA THR A 31 -15.47 -0.25 -12.18
C THR A 31 -15.23 -1.75 -12.32
N ILE A 32 -15.01 -2.19 -13.56
CA ILE A 32 -14.55 -3.55 -13.86
C ILE A 32 -13.04 -3.72 -13.61
N VAL A 33 -12.30 -2.62 -13.48
CA VAL A 33 -10.84 -2.62 -13.29
C VAL A 33 -10.55 -2.66 -11.80
N LYS A 34 -10.47 -3.87 -11.24
CA LYS A 34 -10.13 -4.11 -9.83
C LYS A 34 -8.90 -5.00 -9.70
N SER A 35 -8.31 -5.02 -8.52
CA SER A 35 -7.15 -5.85 -8.19
C SER A 35 -7.28 -6.48 -6.80
N ASN A 36 -8.52 -6.73 -6.39
CA ASN A 36 -8.91 -7.44 -5.17
C ASN A 36 -9.12 -8.96 -5.38
N PHE A 37 -8.47 -9.53 -6.40
CA PHE A 37 -8.54 -10.96 -6.72
C PHE A 37 -7.14 -11.52 -7.07
N PRO A 38 -6.93 -12.85 -7.01
CA PRO A 38 -5.66 -13.45 -7.41
C PRO A 38 -5.30 -13.15 -8.87
N PRO A 39 -4.02 -12.92 -9.24
CA PRO A 39 -2.81 -13.19 -8.46
C PRO A 39 -2.32 -12.01 -7.59
N TYR A 40 -3.05 -10.89 -7.55
CA TYR A 40 -2.59 -9.69 -6.88
C TYR A 40 -2.41 -9.91 -5.38
N GLY A 41 -1.37 -9.28 -4.81
CA GLY A 41 -1.03 -9.39 -3.40
C GLY A 41 -0.37 -10.70 -2.94
N ARG A 42 0.03 -11.58 -3.87
CA ARG A 42 0.66 -12.87 -3.55
C ARG A 42 1.95 -12.76 -2.73
N ASP A 43 2.74 -11.72 -2.90
CA ASP A 43 4.04 -11.59 -2.22
C ASP A 43 3.91 -10.85 -0.87
N PHE A 44 2.68 -10.49 -0.45
CA PHE A 44 2.41 -10.05 0.92
C PHE A 44 2.29 -11.25 1.87
N LYS A 45 2.55 -11.00 3.15
CA LYS A 45 2.65 -12.02 4.21
C LYS A 45 1.46 -13.00 4.31
N ASN A 46 0.27 -12.57 3.88
CA ASN A 46 -0.95 -13.37 3.91
C ASN A 46 -1.40 -13.89 2.54
N ASN A 47 -0.63 -13.64 1.48
CA ASN A 47 -0.98 -13.94 0.08
C ASN A 47 -2.38 -13.42 -0.33
N MET A 48 -2.84 -12.34 0.32
CA MET A 48 -4.18 -11.80 0.13
C MET A 48 -4.18 -10.65 -0.89
N PRO A 49 -5.18 -10.58 -1.78
CA PRO A 49 -5.35 -9.45 -2.67
C PRO A 49 -5.57 -8.16 -1.89
N THR A 50 -4.69 -7.19 -2.11
CA THR A 50 -4.69 -5.91 -1.38
C THR A 50 -5.43 -4.79 -2.11
N GLY A 51 -5.84 -5.01 -3.37
CA GLY A 51 -6.31 -3.93 -4.25
C GLY A 51 -5.19 -3.19 -4.97
N ARG A 52 -3.97 -3.71 -4.93
CA ARG A 52 -2.83 -3.18 -5.68
C ARG A 52 -2.70 -3.95 -6.98
N PHE A 53 -2.43 -3.26 -8.08
CA PHE A 53 -2.16 -3.89 -9.39
C PHE A 53 -0.75 -4.52 -9.47
N CYS A 54 -0.31 -5.15 -8.37
CA CYS A 54 0.96 -5.84 -8.27
C CYS A 54 0.89 -6.95 -7.19
N ASN A 55 1.92 -7.79 -7.13
CA ASN A 55 1.98 -8.87 -6.13
C ASN A 55 2.47 -8.38 -4.76
N GLY A 56 3.07 -7.19 -4.67
CA GLY A 56 3.78 -6.73 -3.47
C GLY A 56 3.78 -5.21 -3.31
N LYS A 57 4.97 -4.65 -3.05
CA LYS A 57 5.12 -3.20 -2.84
C LYS A 57 5.12 -2.44 -4.17
N LEU A 58 4.45 -1.29 -4.19
CA LEU A 58 4.51 -0.31 -5.27
C LEU A 58 5.77 0.56 -5.13
N ALA A 59 6.19 1.22 -6.21
CA ALA A 59 7.30 2.18 -6.18
C ALA A 59 7.10 3.29 -5.13
N ALA A 60 5.85 3.69 -4.91
CA ALA A 60 5.43 4.61 -3.87
C ALA A 60 5.82 4.15 -2.46
N ASP A 61 5.73 2.86 -2.15
CA ASP A 61 6.06 2.34 -0.82
C ASP A 61 7.55 2.47 -0.51
N PHE A 62 8.40 2.24 -1.52
CA PHE A 62 9.84 2.40 -1.39
C PHE A 62 10.20 3.86 -1.14
N THR A 63 9.53 4.76 -1.87
CA THR A 63 9.68 6.21 -1.69
C THR A 63 9.24 6.64 -0.28
N GLY A 64 8.07 6.19 0.19
CA GLY A 64 7.60 6.47 1.55
C GLY A 64 8.53 5.91 2.63
N SER A 65 9.04 4.69 2.42
CA SER A 65 10.00 4.05 3.33
C SER A 65 11.30 4.86 3.45
N HIS A 66 11.80 5.39 2.33
CA HIS A 66 12.95 6.28 2.31
C HIS A 66 12.71 7.55 3.14
N PHE A 67 11.51 8.12 3.06
CA PHE A 67 11.09 9.26 3.88
C PHE A 67 10.65 8.91 5.31
N ARG A 68 10.87 7.66 5.76
CA ARG A 68 10.49 7.15 7.09
C ARG A 68 8.98 7.26 7.36
N MET A 69 8.16 7.22 6.31
CA MET A 69 6.71 7.29 6.41
C MET A 69 6.14 5.90 6.67
N ARG A 70 5.38 5.74 7.76
CA ARG A 70 4.72 4.47 8.09
C ARG A 70 3.44 4.22 7.28
N THR A 71 2.79 5.25 6.76
CA THR A 71 1.42 5.17 6.23
C THR A 71 1.33 4.59 4.82
N VAL A 72 2.38 4.69 4.01
CA VAL A 72 2.33 4.26 2.60
C VAL A 72 2.11 2.74 2.47
N PHE A 73 2.40 2.00 3.54
CA PHE A 73 2.29 0.54 3.57
C PHE A 73 0.88 -0.02 3.73
N PHE A 74 -0.13 0.80 4.06
CA PHE A 74 -1.47 0.31 4.32
C PHE A 74 -2.37 0.57 3.11
N PRO A 75 -2.72 -0.47 2.33
CA PRO A 75 -3.92 -0.41 1.50
C PRO A 75 -5.09 0.04 2.39
N TYR A 76 -5.98 0.87 1.86
CA TYR A 76 -7.18 1.35 2.56
C TYR A 76 -8.05 0.21 3.13
N TYR A 77 -7.82 -1.04 2.67
CA TYR A 77 -8.57 -2.24 2.99
C TYR A 77 -7.81 -3.33 3.76
N VAL A 78 -6.53 -3.16 4.05
CA VAL A 78 -5.77 -4.17 4.81
C VAL A 78 -5.57 -3.65 6.23
N PRO A 79 -6.16 -4.31 7.24
CA PRO A 79 -5.95 -3.95 8.63
C PRO A 79 -4.45 -3.84 8.97
N PRO A 80 -4.05 -2.89 9.83
CA PRO A 80 -2.63 -2.62 10.08
C PRO A 80 -1.84 -3.82 10.57
N GLU A 81 -2.50 -4.75 11.27
CA GLU A 81 -1.94 -6.03 11.72
C GLU A 81 -1.46 -6.95 10.60
N PHE A 82 -1.90 -6.73 9.36
CA PHE A 82 -1.59 -7.58 8.21
C PHE A 82 -0.61 -6.94 7.23
N ALA A 83 -0.24 -5.67 7.44
CA ALA A 83 0.78 -4.99 6.65
C ALA A 83 2.14 -5.07 7.38
N THR A 84 2.84 -6.20 7.18
CA THR A 84 4.27 -6.32 7.56
C THR A 84 5.06 -6.94 6.43
#